data_AF-A0A9D5SME9-F1
#
_entry.id   AF-A0A9D5SME9-F1
#
_cell.length_a   1.000
_cell.length_b   1.000
_cell.length_c   1.000
_cell.angle_alpha   90.00
_cell.angle_beta   90.00
_cell.angle_gamma   90.00
#
_symmetry.space_group_name_H-M   'P 1'
#
loop_
_entity.id
_entity.type
_entity.pdbx_description
1 polymer ?
#
loop_
_entity_poly.entity_id
_entity_poly.type
_entity_poly.pdbx_seq_one_letter_code
_entity_poly.pdbx_strand_id
1 'polypeptide(L)'
;MNYIEEIFSRVDIQQISDFILYGSESAPDKRPYIDRIKTAQREMTEELRKRWPDEYEEIIDIAVRYAAEIEGVYTEIGLRAGLILAGQIRFR
;
A
#
# COMPACT_ATOMS: atom_id res chain seq x y z
N MET A 1 14.81 -36.19 -1.80
CA MET A 1 14.08 -34.97 -1.46
C MET A 1 14.78 -33.83 -2.15
N ASN A 2 14.05 -33.14 -3.02
CA ASN A 2 14.61 -32.10 -3.86
C ASN A 2 14.92 -30.89 -2.98
N TYR A 3 16.12 -30.33 -3.02
CA TYR A 3 16.55 -29.17 -2.22
C TYR A 3 15.54 -28.00 -2.26
N ILE A 4 14.83 -27.88 -3.38
CA ILE A 4 13.75 -26.93 -3.59
C ILE A 4 12.54 -27.20 -2.67
N GLU A 5 12.16 -28.46 -2.43
CA GLU A 5 11.05 -28.82 -1.53
C GLU A 5 11.35 -28.42 -0.07
N GLU A 6 12.61 -28.49 0.36
CA GLU A 6 13.02 -28.12 1.71
C GLU A 6 13.05 -26.58 1.91
N ILE A 7 13.30 -25.82 0.84
CA ILE A 7 13.17 -24.36 0.85
C ILE A 7 11.69 -23.99 0.94
N PHE A 8 10.84 -24.58 0.10
CA PHE A 8 9.40 -24.30 0.14
C PHE A 8 8.70 -24.80 1.41
N SER A 9 9.24 -25.81 2.10
CA SER A 9 8.71 -26.23 3.41
C SER A 9 9.03 -25.25 4.55
N ARG A 10 9.99 -24.34 4.34
CA ARG A 10 10.44 -23.33 5.33
C ARG A 10 9.92 -21.93 5.04
N VAL A 11 9.45 -21.69 3.82
CA VAL A 11 8.89 -20.40 3.38
C VAL A 11 7.40 -20.37 3.74
N ASP A 12 7.07 -19.63 4.78
CA ASP A 12 5.68 -19.32 5.13
C ASP A 12 5.10 -18.31 4.11
N ILE A 13 3.82 -18.41 3.79
CA ILE A 13 3.11 -17.43 2.96
C ILE A 13 3.24 -16.00 3.53
N GLN A 14 3.43 -15.88 4.85
CA GLN A 14 3.78 -14.62 5.51
C GLN A 14 5.12 -14.06 5.03
N GLN A 15 6.16 -14.89 4.90
CA GLN A 15 7.47 -14.45 4.43
C GLN A 15 7.47 -14.04 2.96
N ILE A 16 6.68 -14.73 2.11
CA ILE A 16 6.46 -14.31 0.72
C ILE A 16 5.71 -12.99 0.67
N SER A 17 4.64 -12.85 1.45
CA SER A 17 3.85 -11.62 1.53
C SER A 17 4.72 -10.45 2.00
N ASP A 18 5.52 -10.64 3.04
CA ASP A 18 6.41 -9.61 3.57
C ASP A 18 7.50 -9.22 2.56
N PHE A 19 8.06 -10.20 1.84
CA PHE A 19 9.02 -9.91 0.77
C PHE A 19 8.39 -9.15 -0.40
N ILE A 20 7.16 -9.50 -0.81
CA ILE A 20 6.45 -8.79 -1.87
C ILE A 20 6.10 -7.35 -1.44
N LEU A 21 5.68 -7.17 -0.19
CA LEU A 21 5.22 -5.87 0.33
C LEU A 21 6.37 -4.94 0.74
N TYR A 22 7.47 -5.49 1.25
CA TYR A 22 8.53 -4.72 1.90
C TYR A 22 9.94 -4.99 1.33
N GLY A 23 10.08 -5.90 0.36
CA GLY A 23 11.38 -6.27 -0.21
C GLY A 23 12.30 -6.98 0.81
N SER A 24 13.58 -7.11 0.46
CA SER A 24 14.59 -7.72 1.34
C SER A 24 15.15 -6.80 2.42
N GLU A 25 14.97 -5.47 2.29
CA GLU A 25 15.66 -4.48 3.12
C GLU A 25 14.77 -3.45 3.81
N SER A 26 13.46 -3.43 3.56
CA SER A 26 12.59 -2.41 4.16
C SER A 26 11.88 -2.97 5.38
N ALA A 27 12.23 -2.47 6.57
CA ALA A 27 11.39 -2.71 7.74
C ALA A 27 10.02 -2.05 7.50
N PRO A 28 8.90 -2.77 7.68
CA PRO A 28 7.57 -2.19 7.51
C PRO A 28 7.40 -1.01 8.47
N ASP A 29 6.88 0.11 7.95
CA ASP A 29 6.46 1.23 8.78
C ASP A 29 5.33 0.76 9.71
N LYS A 30 5.65 0.65 11.00
CA LYS A 30 4.76 0.10 12.04
C LYS A 30 3.66 1.06 12.48
N ARG A 31 3.68 2.32 12.00
CA ARG A 31 2.62 3.27 12.33
C ARG A 31 1.29 2.77 11.76
N PRO A 32 0.17 3.01 12.46
CA PRO A 32 -1.15 2.71 11.92
C PRO A 32 -1.32 3.38 10.54
N TYR A 33 -1.92 2.65 9.58
CA TYR A 33 -2.09 3.15 8.21
C TYR A 33 -2.76 4.53 8.18
N ILE A 34 -3.79 4.74 9.00
CA ILE A 34 -4.49 6.02 9.08
C ILE A 34 -3.59 7.16 9.56
N ASP A 35 -2.68 6.89 10.50
CA ASP A 35 -1.77 7.90 11.03
C ASP A 35 -0.69 8.27 10.01
N ARG A 36 -0.24 7.29 9.21
CA ARG A 36 0.68 7.52 8.08
C ARG A 36 0.04 8.45 7.05
N ILE A 37 -1.21 8.16 6.66
CA ILE A 37 -1.97 8.96 5.69
C ILE A 37 -2.22 10.38 6.21
N LYS A 38 -2.72 10.52 7.45
CA LYS A 38 -2.99 11.83 8.06
C LYS A 38 -1.73 12.68 8.20
N THR A 39 -0.61 12.06 8.56
CA THR A 39 0.67 12.76 8.69
C THR A 39 1.11 13.32 7.33
N ALA A 40 1.11 12.49 6.29
CA ALA A 40 1.48 12.92 4.94
C ALA A 40 0.52 14.00 4.38
N GLN A 41 -0.78 13.85 4.59
CA GLN A 41 -1.77 14.84 4.16
C GLN A 41 -1.56 16.18 4.86
N ARG A 42 -1.29 16.18 6.17
CA ARG A 42 -1.02 17.40 6.93
C ARG A 42 0.23 18.10 6.42
N GLU A 43 1.35 17.39 6.27
CA GLU A 43 2.60 17.95 5.75
C GLU A 43 2.42 18.59 4.37
N MET A 44 1.72 17.90 3.47
CA MET A 44 1.38 18.43 2.14
C MET A 44 0.52 19.71 2.25
N THR A 45 -0.52 19.67 3.08
CA THR A 45 -1.47 20.77 3.23
C THR A 45 -0.81 22.03 3.81
N GLU A 46 0.04 21.86 4.83
CA GLU A 46 0.77 22.96 5.47
C GLU A 46 1.74 23.62 4.50
N GLU A 47 2.50 22.85 3.73
CA GLU A 47 3.44 23.39 2.74
C GLU A 47 2.74 24.07 1.56
N LEU A 48 1.66 23.49 1.04
CA LEU A 48 0.87 24.10 -0.04
C LEU A 48 0.26 25.43 0.41
N ARG A 49 -0.37 25.47 1.58
CA ARG A 49 -1.00 26.67 2.12
C ARG A 49 0.02 27.78 2.40
N LYS A 50 1.24 27.42 2.81
CA LYS A 50 2.34 28.37 3.04
C LYS A 50 2.87 28.98 1.75
N ARG A 51 2.97 28.18 0.68
CA ARG A 51 3.66 28.59 -0.56
C ARG A 51 2.71 29.21 -1.59
N TRP A 52 1.46 28.78 -1.62
CA TRP A 52 0.43 29.26 -2.55
C TRP A 52 -0.90 29.51 -1.83
N PRO A 53 -0.99 30.52 -0.94
CA PRO A 53 -2.19 30.75 -0.14
C PRO A 53 -3.42 31.09 -0.99
N ASP A 54 -3.25 31.84 -2.08
CA ASP A 54 -4.36 32.29 -2.94
C ASP A 54 -4.88 31.19 -3.88
N GLU A 55 -4.00 30.26 -4.27
CA GLU A 55 -4.32 29.13 -5.18
C GLU A 55 -4.53 27.81 -4.41
N TYR A 56 -4.41 27.83 -3.08
CA TYR A 56 -4.38 26.65 -2.23
C TYR A 56 -5.57 25.71 -2.47
N GLU A 57 -6.79 26.26 -2.51
CA GLU A 57 -8.03 25.47 -2.66
C GLU A 57 -8.09 24.76 -4.02
N GLU A 58 -7.60 25.38 -5.09
CA GLU A 58 -7.58 24.76 -6.42
C GLU A 58 -6.53 23.64 -6.49
N ILE A 59 -5.33 23.91 -5.97
CA ILE A 59 -4.23 22.95 -5.98
C ILE A 59 -4.54 21.72 -5.11
N ILE A 60 -5.09 21.93 -3.91
CA ILE A 60 -5.42 20.83 -2.99
C ILE A 60 -6.54 19.94 -3.56
N ASP A 61 -7.54 20.52 -4.22
CA ASP A 61 -8.63 19.76 -4.84
C ASP A 61 -8.13 18.89 -6.00
N ILE A 62 -7.19 19.38 -6.81
CA ILE A 62 -6.52 18.56 -7.84
C ILE A 62 -5.70 17.44 -7.21
N ALA A 63 -4.89 17.76 -6.19
CA ALA A 63 -4.03 16.78 -5.52
C ALA A 63 -4.83 15.67 -4.83
N VAL A 64 -5.91 16.02 -4.13
CA VAL A 64 -6.78 15.07 -3.43
C VAL A 64 -7.52 14.18 -4.42
N ARG A 65 -8.05 14.74 -5.53
CA ARG A 65 -8.69 13.92 -6.58
C ARG A 65 -7.71 12.93 -7.19
N TYR A 66 -6.49 13.37 -7.52
CA TYR A 66 -5.46 12.48 -8.03
C TYR A 66 -5.13 11.35 -7.05
N ALA A 67 -4.97 11.67 -5.76
CA ALA A 67 -4.72 10.67 -4.73
C ALA A 67 -5.88 9.68 -4.58
N ALA A 68 -7.13 10.16 -4.67
CA ALA A 68 -8.32 9.32 -4.59
C ALA A 68 -8.41 8.31 -5.75
N GLU A 69 -8.06 8.73 -6.97
CA GLU A 69 -7.99 7.82 -8.13
C GLU A 69 -6.93 6.73 -7.95
N ILE A 70 -5.75 7.09 -7.45
CA ILE A 70 -4.70 6.11 -7.12
C ILE A 70 -5.20 5.11 -6.08
N GLU A 71 -5.80 5.60 -4.99
CA GLU A 71 -6.35 4.75 -3.92
C GLU A 71 -7.42 3.80 -4.47
N GLY A 72 -8.31 4.30 -5.32
CA GLY A 72 -9.33 3.52 -6.01
C GLY A 72 -8.74 2.38 -6.85
N VAL A 73 -7.75 2.67 -7.70
CA VAL A 73 -7.09 1.68 -8.56
C VAL A 73 -6.42 0.57 -7.75
N TYR A 74 -5.62 0.93 -6.73
CA TYR A 74 -4.93 -0.07 -5.92
C TYR A 74 -5.88 -0.88 -5.05
N THR A 75 -6.97 -0.27 -4.57
CA THR A 75 -8.04 -0.98 -3.85
C THR A 75 -8.71 -2.02 -4.74
N GLU A 76 -9.05 -1.65 -5.98
CA GLU A 76 -9.62 -2.57 -6.96
C GLU A 76 -8.70 -3.75 -7.26
N ILE A 77 -7.41 -3.47 -7.51
CA ILE A 77 -6.40 -4.51 -7.76
C ILE A 77 -6.26 -5.44 -6.55
N GLY A 78 -6.13 -4.87 -5.35
CA GLY A 78 -5.98 -5.64 -4.11
C GLY A 78 -7.18 -6.54 -3.83
N LEU A 79 -8.40 -6.03 -4.01
CA LEU A 79 -9.63 -6.81 -3.84
C LEU A 79 -9.72 -7.96 -4.85
N ARG A 80 -9.46 -7.69 -6.13
CA ARG A 80 -9.51 -8.72 -7.18
C ARG A 80 -8.46 -9.82 -6.95
N ALA A 81 -7.22 -9.42 -6.68
CA ALA A 81 -6.14 -10.36 -6.39
C ALA A 81 -6.46 -11.21 -5.15
N GLY A 82 -6.92 -10.58 -4.07
CA GLY A 82 -7.30 -11.26 -2.84
C GLY A 82 -8.42 -12.29 -3.04
N LEU A 83 -9.46 -11.94 -3.80
CA LEU A 83 -10.56 -12.87 -4.13
C LEU A 83 -10.09 -14.07 -4.95
N ILE A 84 -9.24 -13.86 -5.96
CA ILE A 84 -8.68 -14.93 -6.78
C ILE A 84 -7.88 -15.91 -5.92
N LEU A 85 -7.01 -15.39 -5.04
CA LEU A 85 -6.20 -16.20 -4.13
C LEU A 85 -7.06 -16.98 -3.14
N ALA A 86 -8.06 -16.33 -2.53
CA ALA A 86 -8.98 -16.99 -1.60
C ALA A 86 -9.77 -18.13 -2.27
N GLY A 87 -10.18 -17.93 -3.53
CA GLY A 87 -10.80 -18.99 -4.32
C GLY A 87 -9.87 -20.18 -4.55
N GLN A 88 -8.61 -19.93 -4.95
CA GLN A 88 -7.63 -20.99 -5.18
C GLN A 88 -7.26 -21.78 -3.92
N ILE A 89 -7.24 -21.13 -2.75
CA ILE A 89 -6.97 -21.81 -1.47
C ILE A 89 -8.17 -22.69 -1.05
N ARG A 90 -9.41 -22.26 -1.32
CA ARG A 90 -10.63 -22.97 -0.89
C ARG A 90 -10.96 -24.22 -1.73
N PHE A 91 -10.49 -24.27 -2.98
CA PHE A 91 -10.73 -25.39 -3.90
C PHE A 91 -9.51 -26.32 -4.06
N ARG A 92 -8.59 -26.29 -3.09
CA ARG A 92 -7.45 -27.19 -2.99
C ARG A 92 -7.60 -28.08 -1.78
#